data_AF-A0A4Q9HZN3-F1
#
_entry.id   AF-A0A4Q9HZN3-F1
#
_cell.length_a   1.000
_cell.length_b   1.000
_cell.length_c   1.000
_cell.angle_alpha   90.00
_cell.angle_beta   90.00
_cell.angle_gamma   90.00
#
_symmetry.space_group_name_H-M   'P 1'
#
loop_
_entity.id
_entity.type
_entity.pdbx_description
1 polymer ?
#
loop_
_entity_poly.entity_id
_entity_poly.type
_entity_poly.pdbx_seq_one_letter_code
_entity_poly.pdbx_strand_id
1 'polypeptide(L)'
;MQFATRAWAAFRSPATDGLRAIVSNRSSELRVPGGAFDRLRREYPAVRDGLSPSEWRIPAAVSDGATDAESAFARVTARETRPSLGDSWCFAMTDRMAHAPVPLLQAEPSDRPVGIGTGLRPTDTEARVLADTTLNGIDRWMGGVHLRGRHLPWRWDDGTETLVRPTEETRKPPHAPPSVTTAGPGAAAGPGVRDIVPRRMGCGLSACQP
;
A
#
# COMPACT_ATOMS: atom_id res chain seq x y z
N MET A 1 29.05 10.64 20.79
CA MET A 1 29.19 9.15 20.77
C MET A 1 28.04 8.37 21.43
N GLN A 2 27.67 8.61 22.71
CA GLN A 2 26.66 7.80 23.42
C GLN A 2 25.28 7.71 22.72
N PHE A 3 24.85 8.78 22.05
CA PHE A 3 23.59 8.78 21.29
C PHE A 3 23.60 7.76 20.14
N ALA A 4 24.70 7.67 19.39
CA ALA A 4 24.84 6.70 18.30
C ALA A 4 24.76 5.26 18.82
N THR A 5 25.42 4.97 19.94
CA THR A 5 25.38 3.65 20.60
C THR A 5 23.95 3.28 21.01
N ARG A 6 23.21 4.21 21.63
CA ARG A 6 21.81 3.97 22.01
C ARG A 6 20.91 3.79 20.80
N ALA A 7 21.09 4.60 19.75
CA ALA A 7 20.32 4.49 18.52
C ALA A 7 20.54 3.14 17.83
N TRP A 8 21.79 2.68 17.74
CA TRP A 8 22.13 1.38 17.18
C TRP A 8 21.61 0.21 18.02
N ALA A 9 21.68 0.31 19.35
CA ALA A 9 21.12 -0.68 20.26
C ALA A 9 19.60 -0.78 20.13
N ALA A 10 18.90 0.36 20.07
CA ALA A 10 17.45 0.41 19.86
C ALA A 10 17.05 -0.18 18.50
N PHE A 11 17.80 0.14 17.44
CA PHE A 11 17.53 -0.40 16.10
C PHE A 11 17.67 -1.92 16.01
N ARG A 12 18.69 -2.50 16.67
CA ARG A 12 18.94 -3.95 16.66
C ARG A 12 18.14 -4.73 17.70
N SER A 13 17.32 -4.07 18.50
CA SER A 13 16.46 -4.73 19.47
C SER A 13 15.33 -5.50 18.76
N PRO A 14 14.94 -6.69 19.25
CA PRO A 14 13.73 -7.36 18.80
C PRO A 14 12.44 -6.67 19.31
N ALA A 15 12.59 -5.72 20.23
CA ALA A 15 11.52 -4.84 20.71
C ALA A 15 11.66 -3.43 20.10
N THR A 16 10.54 -2.76 19.83
CA THR A 16 10.49 -1.47 19.13
C THR A 16 10.38 -0.26 20.07
N ASP A 17 10.21 -0.50 21.38
CA ASP A 17 10.03 0.48 22.43
C ASP A 17 11.19 1.49 22.49
N GLY A 18 12.42 1.02 22.28
CA GLY A 18 13.61 1.88 22.25
C GLY A 18 13.61 2.91 21.13
N LEU A 19 12.91 2.68 20.01
CA LEU A 19 12.91 3.59 18.86
C LEU A 19 12.24 4.93 19.19
N ARG A 20 11.18 4.92 20.00
CA ARG A 20 10.47 6.15 20.39
C ARG A 20 11.40 7.12 21.12
N ALA A 21 12.22 6.61 22.02
CA ALA A 21 13.18 7.42 22.79
C ALA A 21 14.23 8.08 21.88
N ILE A 22 14.63 7.41 20.80
CA ILE A 22 15.58 7.97 19.81
C ILE A 22 14.94 9.07 18.98
N VAL A 23 13.68 8.90 18.56
CA VAL A 23 12.94 9.91 17.80
C VAL A 23 12.72 11.18 18.64
N SER A 24 12.39 11.02 19.93
CA SER A 24 12.15 12.16 20.84
C SER A 24 13.42 12.90 21.25
N ASN A 25 14.60 12.27 21.17
CA ASN A 25 15.85 12.85 21.62
C ASN A 25 16.69 13.38 20.45
N ARG A 26 16.80 14.71 20.33
CA ARG A 26 17.57 15.36 19.27
C ARG A 26 19.03 15.50 19.70
N SER A 27 19.95 14.97 18.90
CA SER A 27 21.39 15.22 19.04
C SER A 27 21.80 16.41 18.17
N SER A 28 22.56 17.35 18.74
CA SER A 28 23.15 18.47 17.99
C SER A 28 24.26 18.01 17.03
N GLU A 29 24.99 16.95 17.41
CA GLU A 29 26.05 16.32 16.62
C GLU A 29 25.47 15.44 15.49
N LEU A 30 24.39 14.71 15.79
CA LEU A 30 23.76 13.78 14.85
C LEU A 30 22.31 14.24 14.58
N ARG A 31 22.17 15.12 13.60
CA ARG A 31 20.87 15.76 13.26
C ARG A 31 19.95 14.88 12.42
N VAL A 32 20.48 13.87 11.73
CA VAL A 32 19.73 12.99 10.82
C VAL A 32 18.95 11.88 11.55
N PRO A 33 19.50 11.16 12.55
CA PRO A 33 18.87 9.96 13.10
C PRO A 33 17.44 10.14 13.59
N GLY A 34 17.10 11.24 14.27
CA GLY A 34 15.73 11.44 14.77
C GLY A 34 14.68 11.37 13.66
N GLY A 35 14.92 12.05 12.53
CA GLY A 35 14.03 12.00 11.37
C GLY A 35 14.12 10.68 10.60
N ALA A 36 15.30 10.05 10.53
CA ALA A 36 15.46 8.75 9.90
C ALA A 36 14.71 7.64 10.65
N PHE A 37 14.78 7.63 11.99
CA PHE A 37 14.05 6.69 12.83
C PHE A 37 12.54 6.95 12.83
N ASP A 38 12.12 8.23 12.73
CA ASP A 38 10.70 8.56 12.52
C ASP A 38 10.17 8.03 11.18
N ARG A 39 10.95 8.16 10.11
CA ARG A 39 10.57 7.61 8.81
C ARG A 39 10.60 6.08 8.80
N LEU A 40 11.58 5.46 9.47
CA LEU A 40 11.73 4.01 9.60
C LEU A 40 10.54 3.39 10.35
N ARG A 41 10.11 3.96 11.48
CA ARG A 41 8.98 3.39 12.25
C ARG A 41 7.68 3.41 11.45
N ARG A 42 7.51 4.39 10.55
CA ARG A 42 6.38 4.44 9.61
C ARG A 42 6.43 3.30 8.60
N GLU A 43 7.59 2.72 8.27
CA GLU A 43 7.70 1.57 7.35
C GLU A 43 7.22 0.23 7.94
N TYR A 44 6.76 0.21 9.19
CA TYR A 44 6.03 -0.95 9.68
C TYR A 44 4.66 -1.06 9.00
N PRO A 45 4.16 -2.29 8.77
CA PRO A 45 2.82 -2.52 8.28
C PRO A 45 1.77 -1.71 9.05
N ALA A 46 0.97 -0.93 8.35
CA ALA A 46 -0.04 -0.10 8.98
C ALA A 46 -1.13 -0.94 9.66
N VAL A 47 -1.80 -0.36 10.65
CA VAL A 47 -2.99 -0.95 11.27
C VAL A 47 -4.14 -1.04 10.25
N ARG A 48 -4.31 0.00 9.42
CA ARG A 48 -5.45 0.14 8.48
C ARG A 48 -5.49 -0.96 7.42
N ASP A 49 -4.37 -1.17 6.73
CA ASP A 49 -4.30 -1.97 5.51
C ASP A 49 -3.05 -2.85 5.45
N GLY A 50 -2.30 -2.96 6.54
CA GLY A 50 -1.13 -3.82 6.61
C GLY A 50 -0.02 -3.55 5.61
N LEU A 51 -0.07 -2.44 4.87
CA LEU A 51 0.98 -2.00 3.96
C LEU A 51 1.87 -0.99 4.66
N SER A 52 3.16 -0.97 4.32
CA SER A 52 3.99 0.17 4.66
C SER A 52 3.62 1.38 3.77
N PRO A 53 3.99 2.61 4.17
CA PRO A 53 3.80 3.77 3.33
C PRO A 53 4.51 3.67 1.98
N SER A 54 5.65 2.98 1.88
CA SER A 54 6.30 2.74 0.59
C SER A 54 5.52 1.74 -0.25
N GLU A 55 5.07 0.64 0.35
CA GLU A 55 4.28 -0.38 -0.33
C GLU A 55 2.95 0.17 -0.83
N TRP A 56 2.28 1.02 -0.05
CA TRP A 56 1.03 1.67 -0.47
C TRP A 56 1.23 2.64 -1.64
N ARG A 57 2.36 3.37 -1.67
CA ARG A 57 2.63 4.38 -2.71
C ARG A 57 2.92 3.79 -4.08
N ILE A 58 3.46 2.57 -4.16
CA ILE A 58 3.84 1.96 -5.44
C ILE A 58 2.59 1.68 -6.31
N PRO A 59 1.56 0.93 -5.85
CA PRO A 59 0.31 0.78 -6.60
C PRO A 59 -0.42 2.10 -6.83
N ALA A 60 -0.37 3.04 -5.87
CA ALA A 60 -0.94 4.36 -6.07
C ALA A 60 -0.27 5.10 -7.24
N ALA A 61 1.06 5.06 -7.35
CA ALA A 61 1.79 5.67 -8.46
C ALA A 61 1.40 5.07 -9.82
N VAL A 62 1.21 3.74 -9.90
CA VAL A 62 0.74 3.03 -11.09
C VAL A 62 -0.68 3.47 -11.45
N SER A 63 -1.56 3.60 -10.46
CA SER A 63 -2.93 4.12 -10.63
C SER A 63 -2.96 5.53 -11.20
N ASP A 64 -2.02 6.35 -10.75
CA ASP A 64 -1.90 7.74 -11.19
C ASP A 64 -1.23 7.86 -12.57
N GLY A 65 -0.85 6.74 -13.20
CA GLY A 65 -0.32 6.68 -14.56
C GLY A 65 1.17 6.38 -14.70
N ALA A 66 1.84 5.80 -13.68
CA ALA A 66 3.11 5.12 -13.94
C ALA A 66 2.87 3.82 -14.72
N THR A 67 3.63 3.62 -15.78
CA THR A 67 3.48 2.48 -16.70
C THR A 67 4.51 1.38 -16.49
N ASP A 68 5.54 1.65 -15.69
CA ASP A 68 6.68 0.76 -15.45
C ASP A 68 7.29 1.01 -14.07
N ALA A 69 8.21 0.14 -13.68
CA ALA A 69 8.85 0.17 -12.37
C ALA A 69 9.66 1.46 -12.12
N GLU A 70 10.34 1.99 -13.14
CA GLU A 70 11.18 3.19 -13.03
C GLU A 70 10.33 4.45 -12.81
N SER A 71 9.27 4.62 -13.61
CA SER A 71 8.32 5.72 -13.46
C SER A 71 7.55 5.64 -12.14
N ALA A 72 7.22 4.43 -11.67
CA ALA A 72 6.65 4.24 -10.33
C ALA A 72 7.64 4.68 -9.24
N PHE A 73 8.89 4.23 -9.29
CA PHE A 73 9.94 4.62 -8.34
C PHE A 73 10.18 6.14 -8.32
N ALA A 74 10.26 6.77 -9.49
CA ALA A 74 10.44 8.22 -9.61
C ALA A 74 9.30 8.98 -8.93
N ARG A 75 8.05 8.54 -9.12
CA ARG A 75 6.86 9.14 -8.49
C ARG A 75 6.80 8.91 -6.99
N VAL A 76 7.17 7.72 -6.51
CA VAL A 76 7.25 7.41 -5.07
C VAL A 76 8.29 8.33 -4.41
N THR A 77 9.47 8.46 -5.02
CA THR A 77 10.56 9.29 -4.51
C THR A 77 10.22 10.77 -4.52
N ALA A 78 9.53 11.27 -5.55
CA ALA A 78 9.10 12.66 -5.64
C ALA A 78 8.11 13.07 -4.53
N ARG A 79 7.38 12.13 -3.94
CA ARG A 79 6.46 12.35 -2.81
C ARG A 79 7.14 12.34 -1.45
N GLU A 80 8.43 12.00 -1.40
CA GLU A 80 9.17 11.86 -0.16
C GLU A 80 9.98 13.13 0.14
N THR A 81 9.85 13.67 1.36
CA THR A 81 10.60 14.87 1.76
C THR A 81 12.11 14.66 1.75
N ARG A 82 12.56 13.43 2.03
CA ARG A 82 13.96 13.02 1.98
C ARG A 82 14.06 11.61 1.42
N PRO A 83 14.87 11.35 0.37
CA PRO A 83 15.02 10.01 -0.18
C PRO A 83 15.24 8.97 0.92
N SER A 84 14.27 8.07 1.06
CA SER A 84 14.22 7.03 2.11
C SER A 84 14.30 5.62 1.53
N LEU A 85 14.06 5.50 0.21
CA LEU A 85 13.95 4.26 -0.54
C LEU A 85 14.88 4.33 -1.75
N GLY A 86 15.72 3.31 -1.91
CA GLY A 86 16.49 3.11 -3.14
C GLY A 86 15.70 2.31 -4.17
N ASP A 87 16.09 2.42 -5.43
CA ASP A 87 15.51 1.72 -6.58
C ASP A 87 15.46 0.19 -6.37
N SER A 88 16.56 -0.41 -5.91
CA SER A 88 16.68 -1.86 -5.71
C SER A 88 15.66 -2.38 -4.70
N TRP A 89 15.44 -1.64 -3.61
CA TRP A 89 14.45 -2.02 -2.60
C TRP A 89 13.03 -1.73 -3.08
N CYS A 90 12.82 -0.65 -3.84
CA CYS A 90 11.55 -0.37 -4.49
C CYS A 90 11.17 -1.50 -5.45
N PHE A 91 12.08 -1.95 -6.31
CA PHE A 91 11.84 -3.04 -7.24
C PHE A 91 11.59 -4.36 -6.53
N ALA A 92 12.33 -4.66 -5.45
CA ALA A 92 12.06 -5.84 -4.63
C ALA A 92 10.68 -5.79 -3.94
N MET A 93 10.19 -4.61 -3.53
CA MET A 93 8.82 -4.47 -3.02
C MET A 93 7.78 -4.69 -4.13
N THR A 94 7.99 -4.08 -5.30
CA THR A 94 7.10 -4.24 -6.46
C THR A 94 7.04 -5.69 -6.92
N ASP A 95 8.18 -6.38 -6.94
CA ASP A 95 8.31 -7.79 -7.28
C ASP A 95 7.45 -8.67 -6.38
N ARG A 96 7.56 -8.48 -5.06
CA ARG A 96 6.72 -9.16 -4.06
C ARG A 96 5.24 -8.90 -4.30
N MET A 97 4.85 -7.65 -4.57
CA MET A 97 3.45 -7.30 -4.85
C MET A 97 2.92 -7.93 -6.14
N ALA A 98 3.76 -8.13 -7.15
CA ALA A 98 3.38 -8.71 -8.43
C ALA A 98 3.32 -10.25 -8.39
N HIS A 99 4.11 -10.89 -7.53
CA HIS A 99 4.26 -12.35 -7.46
C HIS A 99 3.65 -12.96 -6.19
N ALA A 100 2.98 -12.16 -5.37
CA ALA A 100 2.26 -12.65 -4.21
C ALA A 100 1.05 -13.52 -4.60
N PRO A 101 0.56 -14.41 -3.70
CA PRO A 101 -0.62 -15.23 -3.97
C PRO A 101 -1.86 -14.41 -4.39
N VAL A 102 -2.02 -13.22 -3.81
CA VAL A 102 -3.01 -12.22 -4.22
C VAL A 102 -2.25 -11.00 -4.72
N PRO A 103 -1.97 -10.90 -6.04
CA PRO A 103 -1.12 -9.84 -6.58
C PRO A 103 -1.82 -8.47 -6.56
N LEU A 104 -1.08 -7.44 -6.14
CA LEU A 104 -1.54 -6.04 -6.17
C LEU A 104 -1.19 -5.35 -7.48
N LEU A 105 -0.26 -5.93 -8.25
CA LEU A 105 0.25 -5.42 -9.51
C LEU A 105 0.41 -6.58 -10.50
N GLN A 106 0.26 -6.29 -11.78
CA GLN A 106 0.74 -7.16 -12.85
C GLN A 106 2.06 -6.60 -13.34
N ALA A 107 3.08 -7.46 -13.43
CA ALA A 107 4.38 -7.14 -14.01
C ALA A 107 4.51 -7.78 -15.39
N GLU A 108 5.07 -7.04 -16.35
CA GLU A 108 5.37 -7.54 -17.69
C GLU A 108 6.84 -7.24 -18.07
N PRO A 109 7.64 -8.27 -18.40
CA PRO A 109 7.31 -9.69 -18.33
C PRO A 109 7.24 -10.20 -16.88
N SER A 110 6.44 -11.24 -16.66
CA SER A 110 6.16 -11.84 -15.34
C SER A 110 7.06 -13.02 -14.98
N ASP A 111 7.96 -13.43 -15.87
CA ASP A 111 8.85 -14.58 -15.70
C ASP A 111 10.24 -14.20 -15.15
N ARG A 112 10.44 -12.92 -14.80
CA ARG A 112 11.70 -12.41 -14.25
C ARG A 112 11.44 -11.38 -13.15
N PRO A 113 12.42 -11.16 -12.26
CA PRO A 113 12.29 -10.16 -11.22
C PRO A 113 12.01 -8.77 -11.79
N VAL A 114 11.17 -8.02 -11.10
CA VAL A 114 10.90 -6.62 -11.44
C VAL A 114 12.20 -5.81 -11.41
N GLY A 115 12.41 -5.00 -12.45
CA GLY A 115 13.51 -4.07 -12.56
C GLY A 115 13.23 -2.99 -13.61
N ILE A 116 14.29 -2.29 -14.02
CA ILE A 116 14.20 -1.27 -15.07
C ILE A 116 13.56 -1.86 -16.34
N GLY A 117 12.61 -1.12 -16.92
CA GLY A 117 11.88 -1.55 -18.12
C GLY A 117 10.79 -2.60 -17.89
N THR A 118 10.52 -3.01 -16.63
CA THR A 118 9.37 -3.87 -16.32
C THR A 118 8.08 -3.06 -16.32
N GLY A 119 7.15 -3.40 -17.21
CA GLY A 119 5.84 -2.77 -17.29
C GLY A 119 4.99 -3.13 -16.07
N LEU A 120 4.19 -2.18 -15.59
CA LEU A 120 3.31 -2.35 -14.44
C LEU A 120 1.87 -1.98 -14.79
N ARG A 121 0.93 -2.80 -14.34
CA ARG A 121 -0.50 -2.51 -14.39
C ARG A 121 -1.14 -2.79 -13.03
N PRO A 122 -2.17 -2.03 -12.62
CA PRO A 122 -2.93 -2.40 -11.44
C PRO A 122 -3.69 -3.71 -11.73
N THR A 123 -3.83 -4.58 -10.72
CA THR A 123 -4.81 -5.68 -10.82
C THR A 123 -6.22 -5.11 -10.66
N ASP A 124 -7.22 -5.73 -11.31
CA ASP A 124 -8.65 -5.36 -11.23
C ASP A 124 -9.27 -5.59 -9.84
N THR A 125 -8.45 -5.95 -8.85
CA THR A 125 -8.94 -6.27 -7.53
C THR A 125 -9.50 -5.00 -6.88
N GLU A 126 -10.83 -4.95 -6.74
CA GLU A 126 -11.58 -4.12 -5.79
C GLU A 126 -11.01 -4.22 -4.34
N ALA A 127 -10.06 -5.14 -4.10
CA ALA A 127 -9.26 -5.39 -2.90
C ALA A 127 -8.13 -4.39 -2.59
N ARG A 128 -8.22 -3.13 -2.99
CA ARG A 128 -7.32 -2.08 -2.45
C ARG A 128 -7.49 -1.83 -0.94
N VAL A 129 -8.46 -2.49 -0.30
CA VAL A 129 -8.87 -2.26 1.09
C VAL A 129 -8.55 -3.44 2.02
N LEU A 130 -8.07 -4.59 1.52
CA LEU A 130 -7.81 -5.76 2.35
C LEU A 130 -6.32 -6.08 2.44
N ALA A 131 -5.70 -5.46 3.45
CA ALA A 131 -4.59 -5.98 4.22
C ALA A 131 -3.62 -6.95 3.52
N ASP A 132 -2.64 -6.43 2.78
CA ASP A 132 -1.58 -7.21 2.11
C ASP A 132 -0.92 -8.22 3.06
N THR A 133 -0.56 -7.78 4.28
CA THR A 133 -0.01 -8.70 5.29
C THR A 133 -0.98 -9.77 5.78
N THR A 134 -2.30 -9.60 5.68
CA THR A 134 -3.25 -10.68 6.05
C THR A 134 -3.45 -11.69 4.93
N LEU A 135 -3.41 -11.23 3.66
CA LEU A 135 -3.63 -12.09 2.49
C LEU A 135 -2.34 -12.78 2.07
N ASN A 136 -1.27 -12.01 1.91
CA ASN A 136 0.00 -12.49 1.38
C ASN A 136 1.01 -12.82 2.49
N GLY A 137 0.84 -12.22 3.68
CA GLY A 137 1.85 -12.32 4.73
C GLY A 137 3.08 -11.49 4.40
N ILE A 138 4.06 -11.50 5.29
CA ILE A 138 5.34 -10.85 5.07
C ILE A 138 6.46 -11.68 5.66
N ASP A 139 7.65 -11.58 5.08
CA ASP A 139 8.90 -12.09 5.65
C ASP A 139 10.01 -11.08 5.38
N ARG A 140 10.29 -10.20 6.36
CA ARG A 140 11.37 -9.22 6.26
C ARG A 140 11.94 -8.81 7.61
N TRP A 141 13.21 -8.42 7.60
CA TRP A 141 13.87 -7.79 8.73
C TRP A 141 13.76 -6.28 8.68
N MET A 142 13.50 -5.66 9.82
CA MET A 142 13.64 -4.22 10.03
C MET A 142 14.42 -3.97 11.32
N GLY A 143 15.72 -3.74 11.17
CA GLY A 143 16.65 -3.73 12.29
C GLY A 143 16.66 -5.09 12.99
N GLY A 144 16.44 -5.11 14.30
CA GLY A 144 16.35 -6.33 15.11
C GLY A 144 14.99 -7.03 15.08
N VAL A 145 14.00 -6.49 14.37
CA VAL A 145 12.66 -7.06 14.32
C VAL A 145 12.47 -7.88 13.05
N HIS A 146 12.14 -9.15 13.22
CA HIS A 146 11.71 -10.02 12.13
C HIS A 146 10.19 -9.97 12.01
N LEU A 147 9.70 -9.35 10.94
CA LEU A 147 8.30 -9.43 10.57
C LEU A 147 8.07 -10.69 9.75
N ARG A 148 7.38 -11.67 10.34
CA ARG A 148 7.10 -12.95 9.70
C ARG A 148 5.65 -13.37 9.85
N GLY A 149 5.06 -13.84 8.76
CA GLY A 149 3.71 -14.39 8.71
C GLY A 149 2.63 -13.33 8.53
N ARG A 150 1.40 -13.66 8.95
CA ARG A 150 0.21 -12.82 8.79
C ARG A 150 -0.22 -12.10 10.07
N HIS A 151 0.27 -12.56 11.22
CA HIS A 151 0.02 -11.99 12.53
C HIS A 151 1.31 -11.36 13.04
N LEU A 152 1.40 -10.05 12.87
CA LEU A 152 2.63 -9.32 13.17
C LEU A 152 2.62 -8.78 14.59
N PRO A 153 3.76 -8.84 15.29
CA PRO A 153 3.87 -8.34 16.65
C PRO A 153 3.77 -6.81 16.73
N TRP A 154 4.05 -6.10 15.63
CA TRP A 154 4.12 -4.64 15.59
C TRP A 154 3.43 -4.11 14.34
N ARG A 155 2.61 -3.08 14.51
CA ARG A 155 1.97 -2.32 13.43
C ARG A 155 2.16 -0.83 13.66
N TRP A 156 2.21 -0.07 12.58
CA TRP A 156 2.20 1.38 12.62
C TRP A 156 0.77 1.89 12.72
N ASP A 157 0.48 2.71 13.73
CA ASP A 157 -0.79 3.42 13.88
C ASP A 157 -0.58 4.88 13.45
N ASP A 158 -1.22 5.27 12.34
CA ASP A 158 -1.16 6.64 11.82
C ASP A 158 -1.91 7.65 12.70
N GLY A 159 -2.93 7.21 13.45
CA GLY A 159 -3.73 8.07 14.31
C GLY A 159 -2.99 8.49 15.58
N THR A 160 -2.20 7.57 16.16
CA THR A 160 -1.38 7.87 17.34
C THR A 160 0.08 8.17 17.01
N GLU A 161 0.49 7.99 15.75
CA GLU A 161 1.87 8.02 15.29
C GLU A 161 2.81 7.15 16.16
N THR A 162 2.39 5.91 16.44
CA THR A 162 3.18 4.98 17.26
C THR A 162 3.20 3.56 16.71
N LEU A 163 4.24 2.81 17.08
CA LEU A 163 4.24 1.36 16.92
C LEU A 163 3.41 0.74 18.02
N VAL A 164 2.35 0.03 17.63
CA VAL A 164 1.43 -0.66 18.52
C VAL A 164 1.56 -2.16 18.35
N ARG A 165 1.31 -2.90 19.43
CA ARG A 165 1.03 -4.33 19.31
C ARG A 165 -0.47 -4.47 19.04
N PRO A 166 -0.88 -5.09 17.92
CA PRO A 166 -2.30 -5.28 17.67
C PRO A 166 -2.90 -6.12 18.80
N THR A 167 -3.89 -5.56 19.49
CA THR A 167 -4.77 -6.31 20.39
C THR A 167 -5.80 -7.07 19.55
N GLU A 168 -6.43 -8.11 20.08
CA GLU A 168 -7.37 -8.95 19.30
C GLU A 168 -8.51 -8.15 18.65
N GLU A 169 -8.91 -7.04 19.24
CA GLU A 169 -9.98 -6.15 18.76
C GLU A 169 -9.61 -5.36 17.49
N THR A 170 -8.34 -5.00 17.31
CA THR A 170 -7.83 -4.32 16.10
C THR A 170 -7.62 -5.28 14.92
N ARG A 171 -7.84 -6.60 15.13
CA ARG A 171 -7.67 -7.64 14.11
C ARG A 171 -8.86 -7.77 13.16
N LYS A 172 -9.97 -7.08 13.44
CA LYS A 172 -11.19 -7.11 12.63
C LYS A 172 -11.03 -6.17 11.42
N PRO A 173 -11.16 -6.67 10.18
CA PRO A 173 -11.10 -5.79 9.01
C PRO A 173 -12.24 -4.76 9.07
N PRO A 174 -12.02 -3.53 8.57
CA PRO A 174 -13.10 -2.56 8.44
C PRO A 174 -14.21 -3.17 7.59
N HIS A 175 -15.43 -3.03 8.11
CA HIS A 175 -16.69 -3.65 7.69
C HIS A 175 -16.76 -4.08 6.22
N ALA A 176 -17.00 -5.38 5.98
CA ALA A 176 -17.49 -5.83 4.69
C ALA A 176 -18.83 -5.10 4.39
N PRO A 177 -19.07 -4.64 3.15
CA PRO A 177 -20.36 -4.09 2.77
C PRO A 177 -21.45 -5.16 2.98
N PRO A 178 -22.67 -4.76 3.38
CA PRO A 178 -23.75 -5.72 3.61
C PRO A 178 -24.00 -6.50 2.31
N SER A 179 -24.00 -7.83 2.43
CA SER A 179 -24.29 -8.73 1.32
C SER A 179 -25.65 -8.38 0.72
N VAL A 180 -25.65 -7.93 -0.54
CA VAL A 180 -26.89 -7.80 -1.30
C VAL A 180 -27.41 -9.21 -1.50
N THR A 181 -28.46 -9.58 -0.76
CA THR A 181 -29.22 -10.81 -1.01
C THR A 181 -29.80 -10.72 -2.41
N THR A 182 -29.19 -11.43 -3.36
CA THR A 182 -29.78 -11.65 -4.68
C THR A 182 -30.98 -12.56 -4.47
N ALA A 183 -32.19 -11.99 -4.50
CA ALA A 183 -33.42 -12.78 -4.65
C ALA A 183 -33.37 -13.47 -6.02
N GLY A 184 -33.45 -14.80 -6.02
CA GLY A 184 -33.52 -15.61 -7.24
C GLY A 184 -34.81 -15.39 -8.03
N PRO A 185 -34.86 -15.82 -9.30
CA PRO A 185 -35.89 -15.42 -10.25
C PRO A 185 -37.18 -16.21 -10.00
N GLY A 186 -38.24 -15.51 -9.59
CA GLY A 186 -39.62 -16.03 -9.60
C GLY A 186 -40.31 -15.65 -10.90
N ALA A 187 -40.53 -16.63 -11.77
CA ALA A 187 -41.32 -16.50 -12.98
C ALA A 187 -42.83 -16.40 -12.66
N ALA A 188 -43.53 -15.40 -13.24
CA ALA A 188 -44.94 -15.51 -13.63
C ALA A 188 -45.36 -14.35 -14.56
N ALA A 189 -45.73 -14.74 -15.79
CA ALA A 189 -46.78 -14.25 -16.70
C ALA A 189 -47.19 -12.76 -16.74
N GLY A 190 -47.21 -12.19 -17.96
CA GLY A 190 -47.88 -10.94 -18.32
C GLY A 190 -49.43 -11.02 -18.27
N PRO A 191 -50.19 -10.01 -18.76
CA PRO A 191 -50.00 -9.40 -20.10
C PRO A 191 -50.17 -7.87 -20.15
N GLY A 192 -49.86 -7.25 -21.30
CA GLY A 192 -50.36 -5.91 -21.62
C GLY A 192 -49.48 -5.07 -22.53
N VAL A 193 -49.60 -5.31 -23.84
CA VAL A 193 -49.10 -4.45 -24.92
C VAL A 193 -49.63 -3.02 -24.78
N ARG A 194 -48.76 -2.00 -24.87
CA ARG A 194 -49.02 -0.77 -25.64
C ARG A 194 -47.72 -0.20 -26.23
N ASP A 195 -47.74 -0.10 -27.55
CA ASP A 195 -46.75 0.51 -28.43
C ASP A 195 -46.46 1.99 -28.08
N ILE A 196 -45.17 2.37 -28.05
CA ILE A 196 -44.71 3.70 -28.42
C ILE A 196 -43.37 3.57 -29.18
N VAL A 197 -43.43 3.82 -30.49
CA VAL A 197 -42.32 3.91 -31.46
C VAL A 197 -41.57 5.25 -31.27
N PRO A 198 -40.26 5.36 -31.64
CA PRO A 198 -39.36 6.39 -31.12
C PRO A 198 -39.31 7.65 -32.01
N ARG A 199 -39.11 8.82 -31.39
CA ARG A 199 -38.70 10.03 -32.11
C ARG A 199 -37.18 10.08 -32.25
N ARG A 200 -36.71 9.87 -33.48
CA ARG A 200 -35.43 10.36 -34.00
C ARG A 200 -35.48 11.88 -34.14
N MET A 201 -34.47 12.56 -33.65
CA MET A 201 -34.00 13.90 -34.05
C MET A 201 -32.61 14.04 -33.41
N GLY A 202 -31.50 14.33 -34.06
CA GLY A 202 -31.17 14.68 -35.43
C GLY A 202 -29.75 15.26 -35.33
N CYS A 203 -28.82 14.78 -36.17
CA CYS A 203 -27.47 15.31 -36.25
C CYS A 203 -27.48 16.81 -36.54
N GLY A 204 -26.60 17.56 -35.88
CA GLY A 204 -26.29 18.95 -36.18
C GLY A 204 -24.83 19.24 -35.87
N LEU A 205 -23.95 18.90 -36.81
CA LEU A 205 -22.63 19.50 -36.94
C LEU A 205 -22.80 21.00 -37.22
N SER A 206 -22.13 21.87 -36.47
CA SER A 206 -21.49 23.06 -37.06
C SER A 206 -20.49 23.68 -36.09
N ALA A 207 -19.28 23.85 -36.60
CA ALA A 207 -18.21 24.67 -36.06
C ALA A 207 -18.60 26.16 -35.97
N CYS A 208 -17.91 26.91 -35.11
CA CYS A 208 -17.36 28.24 -35.42
C CYS A 208 -16.51 28.75 -34.24
N GLN A 209 -15.21 28.87 -34.47
CA GLN A 209 -14.33 29.82 -33.79
C GLN A 209 -14.66 31.25 -34.24
N PRO A 210 -14.27 32.25 -33.45
CA PRO A 210 -13.21 33.15 -33.91
C PRO A 210 -11.89 32.98 -33.13
#